data_AF-A0A7S2M3Z6-F1
#
_entry.id   AF-A0A7S2M3Z6-F1
#
_cell.length_a   1.000
_cell.length_b   1.000
_cell.length_c   1.000
_cell.angle_alpha   90.00
_cell.angle_beta   90.00
_cell.angle_gamma   90.00
#
_symmetry.space_group_name_H-M   'P 1'
#
loop_
_entity.id
_entity.type
_entity.pdbx_description
1 polymer ?
#
loop_
_entity_poly.entity_id
_entity_poly.type
_entity_poly.pdbx_seq_one_letter_code
_entity_poly.pdbx_strand_id
1 'polypeptide(L)'
;QRVVFAPRGAQGVGSYDVVSRTFVLVATPGLGGAPFAGAAAVGSLVVFAPYQADTIGMFDAASGRFYNETPAGLPVGGAKFCGAAAVGDQQVVFAPFDADFIAVFDAATSGLTRISVTDHVTHPSKFSGVVAIGKQIIFAPFDAEVVAVFTLKPRQFRTVDISDRLTAGEGHFHGVVSIGQVAIFVPFNEDSVGLFDATSDDYSAVGLGGAAPGPAKFRGAAVMGGKVFFAPYAARVVGVLELASGIFTSFSVPGQQRDFSFVGAASSHGHIV
;
A
#
# COMPACT_ATOMS: atom_id res chain seq x y z
N GLN A 1 10.70 -1.92 20.08
CA GLN A 1 10.44 -1.70 18.63
C GLN A 1 8.99 -2.09 18.38
N ARG A 2 8.23 -1.28 17.64
CA ARG A 2 6.80 -1.54 17.43
C ARG A 2 6.47 -1.78 15.97
N VAL A 3 5.51 -2.67 15.75
CA VAL A 3 4.82 -2.85 14.47
C VAL A 3 3.41 -2.32 14.65
N VAL A 4 2.96 -1.51 13.69
CA VAL A 4 1.68 -0.82 13.76
C VAL A 4 0.82 -1.28 12.59
N PHE A 5 -0.41 -1.68 12.88
CA PHE A 5 -1.35 -2.25 11.92
C PHE A 5 -2.46 -1.25 11.63
N ALA A 6 -2.66 -0.93 10.34
CA ALA A 6 -3.73 -0.06 9.89
C ALA A 6 -5.12 -0.68 10.14
N PRO A 7 -6.11 0.07 10.66
CA PRO A 7 -7.40 -0.49 11.05
C PRO A 7 -8.44 -0.47 9.91
N ARG A 8 -8.24 -1.23 8.82
CA ARG A 8 -9.19 -1.33 7.66
C ARG A 8 -10.53 -2.00 7.96
N GLY A 9 -10.87 -2.19 9.22
CA GLY A 9 -12.08 -2.90 9.66
C GLY A 9 -12.04 -3.29 11.13
N ALA A 10 -10.87 -3.12 11.77
CA ALA A 10 -10.74 -3.21 13.21
C ALA A 10 -11.29 -1.94 13.90
N GLN A 11 -11.72 -2.08 15.15
CA GLN A 11 -12.16 -0.95 15.98
C GLN A 11 -11.01 -0.13 16.58
N GLY A 12 -9.77 -0.43 16.19
CA GLY A 12 -8.59 0.23 16.72
C GLY A 12 -7.31 -0.14 15.98
N VAL A 13 -6.29 0.67 16.18
CA VAL A 13 -4.92 0.43 15.70
C VAL A 13 -4.31 -0.71 16.48
N GLY A 14 -3.82 -1.74 15.78
CA GLY A 14 -3.00 -2.77 16.39
C GLY A 14 -1.58 -2.27 16.61
N SER A 15 -1.01 -2.51 17.79
CA SER A 15 0.39 -2.22 18.10
C SER A 15 1.04 -3.46 18.72
N TYR A 16 2.06 -3.99 18.06
CA TYR A 16 2.85 -5.12 18.57
C TYR A 16 4.24 -4.65 18.96
N ASP A 17 4.61 -4.80 20.22
CA ASP A 17 5.98 -4.59 20.66
C ASP A 17 6.78 -5.88 20.44
N VAL A 18 7.81 -5.80 19.61
CA VAL A 18 8.65 -6.93 19.20
C VAL A 18 9.52 -7.44 20.36
N VAL A 19 9.90 -6.55 21.28
CA VAL A 19 10.80 -6.88 22.40
C VAL A 19 10.01 -7.59 23.49
N SER A 20 8.91 -7.00 23.94
CA SER A 20 8.05 -7.61 24.97
C SER A 20 7.10 -8.66 24.42
N ARG A 21 6.97 -8.77 23.09
CA ARG A 21 6.05 -9.68 22.37
C ARG A 21 4.59 -9.47 22.75
N THR A 22 4.22 -8.23 23.04
CA THR A 22 2.86 -7.87 23.47
C THR A 22 2.10 -7.16 22.37
N PHE A 23 0.85 -7.57 22.16
CA PHE A 23 -0.09 -6.87 21.28
C PHE A 23 -1.05 -6.01 22.12
N VAL A 24 -1.26 -4.77 21.68
CA VAL A 24 -2.23 -3.84 22.24
C VAL A 24 -3.12 -3.32 21.12
N LEU A 25 -4.43 -3.28 21.37
CA LEU A 25 -5.38 -2.62 20.50
C LEU A 25 -5.68 -1.22 21.06
N VAL A 26 -5.39 -0.19 20.28
CA VAL A 26 -5.66 1.21 20.65
C VAL A 26 -6.90 1.68 19.91
N ALA A 27 -7.98 1.94 20.65
CA ALA A 27 -9.28 2.25 20.08
C ALA A 27 -9.27 3.52 19.23
N THR A 28 -10.05 3.51 18.14
CA THR A 28 -10.27 4.65 17.24
C THR A 28 -11.76 4.99 17.18
N PRO A 29 -12.35 5.49 18.29
CA PRO A 29 -13.79 5.65 18.42
C PRO A 29 -14.33 6.69 17.43
N GLY A 30 -15.57 6.47 16.97
CA GLY A 30 -16.31 7.44 16.15
C GLY A 30 -15.95 7.49 14.67
N LEU A 31 -15.11 6.58 14.16
CA LEU A 31 -14.65 6.61 12.76
C LEU A 31 -15.39 5.63 11.82
N GLY A 32 -16.37 4.88 12.32
CA GLY A 32 -17.16 3.95 11.51
C GLY A 32 -16.38 2.72 11.02
N GLY A 33 -16.89 2.07 9.97
CA GLY A 33 -16.28 0.87 9.39
C GLY A 33 -15.19 1.20 8.38
N ALA A 34 -14.06 0.49 8.47
CA ALA A 34 -12.92 0.62 7.55
C ALA A 34 -12.41 2.06 7.34
N PRO A 35 -12.18 2.83 8.42
CA PRO A 35 -11.81 4.25 8.30
C PRO A 35 -10.53 4.47 7.51
N PHE A 36 -9.57 3.57 7.66
CA PHE A 36 -8.24 3.69 7.09
C PHE A 36 -7.80 2.42 6.37
N ALA A 37 -7.05 2.52 5.28
CA ALA A 37 -6.60 1.35 4.52
C ALA A 37 -5.09 1.10 4.66
N GLY A 38 -4.27 2.01 4.15
CA GLY A 38 -2.81 1.94 4.16
C GLY A 38 -2.19 2.76 5.28
N ALA A 39 -0.89 2.56 5.51
CA ALA A 39 -0.13 3.29 6.52
C ALA A 39 1.29 3.57 6.04
N ALA A 40 1.86 4.70 6.47
CA ALA A 40 3.25 5.02 6.30
C ALA A 40 3.85 5.54 7.60
N ALA A 41 5.07 5.12 7.91
CA ALA A 41 5.81 5.61 9.06
C ALA A 41 6.65 6.83 8.68
N VAL A 42 6.55 7.90 9.47
CA VAL A 42 7.25 9.17 9.27
C VAL A 42 7.70 9.69 10.64
N GLY A 43 9.01 9.66 10.90
CA GLY A 43 9.53 9.86 12.26
C GLY A 43 8.96 8.81 13.24
N SER A 44 8.39 9.27 14.36
CA SER A 44 7.69 8.38 15.32
C SER A 44 6.23 8.13 14.97
N LEU A 45 5.69 8.80 13.94
CA LEU A 45 4.29 8.74 13.58
C LEU A 45 4.04 7.66 12.54
N VAL A 46 2.92 6.99 12.67
CA VAL A 46 2.33 6.18 11.61
C VAL A 46 1.08 6.90 11.15
N VAL A 47 1.10 7.36 9.90
CA VAL A 47 -0.01 8.09 9.27
C VAL A 47 -0.82 7.11 8.44
N PHE A 48 -2.14 7.14 8.59
CA PHE A 48 -3.04 6.22 7.93
C PHE A 48 -3.77 6.90 6.76
N ALA A 49 -3.82 6.22 5.61
CA ALA A 49 -4.55 6.69 4.44
C ALA A 49 -6.07 6.68 4.72
N PRO A 50 -6.76 7.83 4.55
CA PRO A 50 -8.20 7.93 4.77
C PRO A 50 -8.99 7.23 3.66
N TYR A 51 -9.58 6.09 3.99
CA TYR A 51 -10.40 5.30 3.07
C TYR A 51 -11.87 5.74 3.18
N GLN A 52 -12.54 5.37 4.27
CA GLN A 52 -13.91 5.81 4.57
C GLN A 52 -13.96 7.03 5.49
N ALA A 53 -12.88 7.35 6.20
CA ALA A 53 -12.87 8.43 7.17
C ALA A 53 -12.69 9.81 6.53
N ASP A 54 -13.41 10.82 7.03
CA ASP A 54 -13.23 12.25 6.68
C ASP A 54 -12.12 12.92 7.53
N THR A 55 -11.20 12.11 8.06
CA THR A 55 -10.05 12.53 8.86
C THR A 55 -8.85 11.71 8.43
N ILE A 56 -7.64 12.22 8.65
CA ILE A 56 -6.40 11.43 8.58
C ILE A 56 -6.10 10.92 9.98
N GLY A 57 -5.95 9.60 10.12
CA GLY A 57 -5.55 8.99 11.37
C GLY A 57 -4.04 9.00 11.53
N MET A 58 -3.57 9.17 12.76
CA MET A 58 -2.17 9.10 13.12
C MET A 58 -1.99 8.33 14.42
N PHE A 59 -0.93 7.54 14.48
CA PHE A 59 -0.53 6.83 15.68
C PHE A 59 0.91 7.17 16.01
N ASP A 60 1.13 7.78 17.18
CA ASP A 60 2.48 8.02 17.67
C ASP A 60 3.01 6.74 18.32
N ALA A 61 3.98 6.11 17.67
CA ALA A 61 4.59 4.88 18.15
C ALA A 61 5.38 5.07 19.44
N ALA A 62 5.84 6.30 19.76
CA ALA A 62 6.54 6.60 21.00
C ALA A 62 5.58 6.63 22.20
N SER A 63 4.51 7.42 22.12
CA SER A 63 3.52 7.53 23.20
C SER A 63 2.47 6.41 23.19
N GLY A 64 2.31 5.68 22.08
CA GLY A 64 1.25 4.69 21.90
C GLY A 64 -0.15 5.29 21.75
N ARG A 65 -0.25 6.56 21.36
CA ARG A 65 -1.53 7.29 21.26
C ARG A 65 -1.97 7.42 19.81
N PHE A 66 -3.28 7.27 19.61
CA PHE A 66 -3.95 7.60 18.36
C PHE A 66 -4.53 9.02 18.42
N TYR A 67 -4.50 9.72 17.31
CA TYR A 67 -5.17 10.99 17.09
C TYR A 67 -5.57 11.11 15.61
N ASN A 68 -6.43 12.06 15.30
CA ASN A 68 -6.86 12.32 13.94
C ASN A 68 -6.96 13.82 13.66
N GLU A 69 -6.86 14.17 12.39
CA GLU A 69 -6.92 15.56 11.93
C GLU A 69 -7.84 15.63 10.70
N THR A 70 -8.48 16.79 10.50
CA THR A 70 -9.24 17.08 9.27
C THR A 70 -8.61 18.29 8.59
N PRO A 71 -7.52 18.10 7.82
CA PRO A 71 -6.92 19.20 7.08
C PRO A 71 -7.90 19.81 6.08
N ALA A 72 -7.79 21.12 5.87
CA ALA A 72 -8.55 21.81 4.85
C ALA A 72 -8.30 21.17 3.47
N GLY A 73 -9.40 20.92 2.75
CA GLY A 73 -9.35 20.32 1.41
C GLY A 73 -9.32 18.79 1.38
N LEU A 74 -9.32 18.09 2.53
CA LEU A 74 -9.59 16.66 2.57
C LEU A 74 -11.05 16.39 2.14
N PRO A 75 -11.32 15.51 1.16
CA PRO A 75 -12.66 15.26 0.68
C PRO A 75 -13.48 14.45 1.68
N VAL A 76 -14.78 14.72 1.66
CA VAL A 76 -15.80 13.95 2.38
C VAL A 76 -16.22 12.74 1.54
N GLY A 77 -16.58 11.65 2.20
CA GLY A 77 -17.13 10.46 1.55
C GLY A 77 -16.19 9.25 1.62
N GLY A 78 -16.58 8.19 0.89
CA GLY A 78 -15.93 6.88 0.99
C GLY A 78 -14.84 6.62 -0.04
N ALA A 79 -14.08 5.55 0.21
CA ALA A 79 -13.08 4.96 -0.68
C ALA A 79 -12.07 5.92 -1.34
N LYS A 80 -11.71 7.00 -0.65
CA LYS A 80 -10.90 8.10 -1.21
C LYS A 80 -9.46 7.67 -1.50
N PHE A 81 -8.79 7.14 -0.48
CA PHE A 81 -7.39 6.77 -0.55
C PHE A 81 -7.16 5.39 0.04
N CYS A 82 -6.32 4.58 -0.61
CA CYS A 82 -6.02 3.23 -0.15
C CYS A 82 -4.60 3.14 0.41
N GLY A 83 -3.57 3.38 -0.40
CA GLY A 83 -2.17 3.25 -0.01
C GLY A 83 -1.59 4.52 0.64
N ALA A 84 -0.51 4.35 1.39
CA ALA A 84 0.30 5.44 1.92
C ALA A 84 1.80 5.14 1.76
N ALA A 85 2.60 6.14 1.40
CA ALA A 85 4.06 6.05 1.34
C ALA A 85 4.70 7.28 1.98
N ALA A 86 5.72 7.06 2.80
CA ALA A 86 6.53 8.14 3.34
C ALA A 86 7.46 8.70 2.26
N VAL A 87 7.57 10.02 2.21
CA VAL A 87 8.46 10.77 1.31
C VAL A 87 9.29 11.71 2.16
N GLY A 88 10.56 11.33 2.36
CA GLY A 88 11.42 11.99 3.35
C GLY A 88 10.93 11.77 4.78
N ASP A 89 11.25 12.72 5.67
CA ASP A 89 11.08 12.54 7.12
C ASP A 89 9.75 13.09 7.67
N GLN A 90 8.93 13.74 6.84
CA GLN A 90 7.74 14.47 7.31
C GLN A 90 6.51 14.35 6.42
N GLN A 91 6.66 13.87 5.17
CA GLN A 91 5.56 13.88 4.21
C GLN A 91 5.08 12.46 3.95
N VAL A 92 3.76 12.32 3.82
CA VAL A 92 3.11 11.07 3.44
C VAL A 92 2.25 11.31 2.22
N VAL A 93 2.43 10.47 1.21
CA VAL A 93 1.66 10.50 -0.03
C VAL A 93 0.61 9.41 0.02
N PHE A 94 -0.63 9.74 -0.31
CA PHE A 94 -1.73 8.79 -0.37
C PHE A 94 -2.08 8.43 -1.81
N ALA A 95 -2.29 7.14 -2.06
CA ALA A 95 -2.73 6.63 -3.36
C ALA A 95 -4.20 6.98 -3.59
N PRO A 96 -4.54 7.74 -4.66
CA PRO A 96 -5.93 8.05 -4.97
C PRO A 96 -6.64 6.80 -5.51
N PHE A 97 -7.57 6.28 -4.72
CA PHE A 97 -8.41 5.17 -5.14
C PHE A 97 -9.59 5.72 -5.93
N ASP A 98 -10.61 6.28 -5.27
CA ASP A 98 -11.67 7.03 -5.95
C ASP A 98 -11.43 8.55 -5.97
N ALA A 99 -10.45 9.06 -5.22
CA ALA A 99 -10.12 10.49 -5.23
C ALA A 99 -9.56 10.95 -6.58
N ASP A 100 -9.85 12.20 -6.96
CA ASP A 100 -9.41 12.83 -8.21
C ASP A 100 -8.01 13.47 -8.14
N PHE A 101 -7.30 13.28 -7.03
CA PHE A 101 -6.01 13.91 -6.80
C PHE A 101 -5.14 13.07 -5.87
N ILE A 102 -3.83 13.15 -6.03
CA ILE A 102 -2.87 12.65 -5.04
C ILE A 102 -2.87 13.62 -3.85
N ALA A 103 -3.05 13.09 -2.65
CA ALA A 103 -2.88 13.83 -1.40
C ALA A 103 -1.46 13.69 -0.87
N VAL A 104 -0.84 14.82 -0.52
CA VAL A 104 0.44 14.86 0.20
C VAL A 104 0.19 15.53 1.54
N PHE A 105 0.25 14.73 2.60
CA PHE A 105 0.08 15.17 3.97
C PHE A 105 1.44 15.49 4.59
N ASP A 106 1.56 16.65 5.20
CA ASP A 106 2.73 17.06 5.96
C ASP A 106 2.47 16.83 7.45
N ALA A 107 3.12 15.83 8.03
CA ALA A 107 2.89 15.40 9.41
C ALA A 107 3.42 16.40 10.46
N ALA A 108 4.26 17.35 10.08
CA ALA A 108 4.77 18.38 10.98
C ALA A 108 3.80 19.57 11.11
N THR A 109 3.10 19.90 10.02
CA THR A 109 2.20 21.06 9.93
C THR A 109 0.72 20.70 9.88
N SER A 110 0.39 19.41 9.76
CA SER A 110 -0.95 18.90 9.46
C SER A 110 -1.55 19.47 8.16
N GLY A 111 -0.69 19.93 7.25
CA GLY A 111 -1.08 20.51 5.96
C GLY A 111 -1.37 19.45 4.90
N LEU A 112 -2.33 19.72 4.01
CA LEU A 112 -2.63 18.86 2.87
C LEU A 112 -2.37 19.60 1.55
N THR A 113 -1.52 19.04 0.71
CA THR A 113 -1.37 19.47 -0.69
C THR A 113 -2.10 18.50 -1.60
N ARG A 114 -2.83 19.04 -2.59
CA ARG A 114 -3.58 18.27 -3.58
C ARG A 114 -2.93 18.43 -4.96
N ILE A 115 -2.74 17.32 -5.67
CA ILE A 115 -2.22 17.30 -7.03
C ILE A 115 -3.26 16.58 -7.89
N SER A 116 -3.96 17.30 -8.76
CA SER A 116 -4.97 16.71 -9.65
C SER A 116 -4.35 15.64 -10.55
N VAL A 117 -5.10 14.55 -10.76
CA VAL A 117 -4.73 13.49 -11.72
C VAL A 117 -5.78 13.30 -12.82
N THR A 118 -6.84 14.10 -12.81
CA THR A 118 -8.01 13.97 -13.72
C THR A 118 -7.66 14.11 -15.19
N ASP A 119 -6.63 14.90 -15.51
CA ASP A 119 -6.19 15.11 -16.89
C ASP A 119 -5.42 13.91 -17.46
N HIS A 120 -5.11 12.93 -16.61
CA HIS A 120 -4.31 11.76 -16.95
C HIS A 120 -5.03 10.43 -16.71
N VAL A 121 -5.86 10.34 -15.66
CA VAL A 121 -6.55 9.10 -15.28
C VAL A 121 -7.92 9.42 -14.70
N THR A 122 -8.97 8.86 -15.30
CA THR A 122 -10.37 9.12 -14.95
C THR A 122 -11.12 7.91 -14.39
N HIS A 123 -10.47 6.74 -14.30
CA HIS A 123 -11.07 5.53 -13.74
C HIS A 123 -11.56 5.78 -12.29
N PRO A 124 -12.62 5.09 -11.84
CA PRO A 124 -12.79 4.85 -10.40
C PRO A 124 -11.70 3.89 -9.93
N SER A 125 -11.47 3.81 -8.61
CA SER A 125 -10.64 2.77 -7.99
C SER A 125 -9.25 2.64 -8.62
N LYS A 126 -8.66 3.79 -8.99
CA LYS A 126 -7.50 3.92 -9.89
C LYS A 126 -6.26 3.22 -9.33
N PHE A 127 -5.86 3.65 -8.14
CA PHE A 127 -4.61 3.25 -7.53
C PHE A 127 -4.83 2.79 -6.10
N SER A 128 -4.38 1.58 -5.79
CA SER A 128 -4.52 1.02 -4.44
C SER A 128 -3.23 1.14 -3.63
N GLY A 129 -2.08 0.87 -4.25
CA GLY A 129 -0.77 0.87 -3.61
C GLY A 129 0.05 2.10 -3.96
N VAL A 130 1.00 2.47 -3.10
CA VAL A 130 2.00 3.49 -3.40
C VAL A 130 3.33 3.15 -2.72
N VAL A 131 4.45 3.41 -3.40
CA VAL A 131 5.81 3.28 -2.86
C VAL A 131 6.67 4.46 -3.29
N ALA A 132 7.58 4.92 -2.42
CA ALA A 132 8.61 5.89 -2.78
C ALA A 132 9.91 5.17 -3.17
N ILE A 133 10.48 5.52 -4.32
CA ILE A 133 11.75 5.01 -4.87
C ILE A 133 12.61 6.21 -5.23
N GLY A 134 13.57 6.53 -4.37
CA GLY A 134 14.36 7.76 -4.48
C GLY A 134 13.45 8.99 -4.43
N LYS A 135 13.39 9.76 -5.53
CA LYS A 135 12.52 10.95 -5.67
C LYS A 135 11.17 10.65 -6.30
N GLN A 136 11.01 9.46 -6.87
CA GLN A 136 9.81 9.06 -7.58
C GLN A 136 8.87 8.32 -6.63
N ILE A 137 7.59 8.50 -6.85
CA ILE A 137 6.51 7.88 -6.10
C ILE A 137 5.68 7.12 -7.12
N ILE A 138 5.66 5.80 -6.99
CA ILE A 138 5.05 4.88 -7.93
C ILE A 138 3.75 4.38 -7.35
N PHE A 139 2.67 4.44 -8.12
CA PHE A 139 1.35 3.99 -7.71
C PHE A 139 0.99 2.68 -8.41
N ALA A 140 0.52 1.70 -7.63
CA ALA A 140 0.09 0.42 -8.17
C ALA A 140 -1.29 0.57 -8.83
N PRO A 141 -1.44 0.23 -10.11
CA PRO A 141 -2.72 0.26 -10.79
C PRO A 141 -3.66 -0.81 -10.22
N PHE A 142 -4.82 -0.39 -9.72
CA PHE A 142 -5.89 -1.31 -9.31
C PHE A 142 -6.88 -1.48 -10.46
N ASP A 143 -7.64 -0.44 -10.81
CA ASP A 143 -8.50 -0.42 -12.01
C ASP A 143 -8.00 0.52 -13.12
N ALA A 144 -6.88 1.21 -12.87
CA ALA A 144 -6.21 1.98 -13.90
C ALA A 144 -5.38 1.05 -14.80
N GLU A 145 -5.35 1.35 -16.10
CA GLU A 145 -4.51 0.62 -17.08
C GLU A 145 -3.11 1.23 -17.24
N VAL A 146 -2.69 2.06 -16.27
CA VAL A 146 -1.42 2.78 -16.31
C VAL A 146 -0.70 2.69 -14.97
N VAL A 147 0.63 2.65 -15.00
CA VAL A 147 1.44 2.96 -13.81
C VAL A 147 1.54 4.48 -13.70
N ALA A 148 1.14 5.06 -12.57
CA ALA A 148 1.36 6.47 -12.31
C ALA A 148 2.70 6.70 -11.60
N VAL A 149 3.41 7.73 -12.04
CA VAL A 149 4.68 8.17 -11.46
C VAL A 149 4.61 9.64 -11.11
N PHE A 150 4.89 9.96 -9.84
CA PHE A 150 4.88 11.31 -9.33
C PHE A 150 6.23 11.66 -8.71
N THR A 151 6.73 12.86 -9.01
CA THR A 151 7.84 13.48 -8.29
C THR A 151 7.29 14.67 -7.51
N LEU A 152 7.61 14.76 -6.22
CA LEU A 152 7.08 15.82 -5.36
C LEU A 152 7.79 17.17 -5.55
N LYS A 153 9.11 17.13 -5.82
CA LYS A 153 9.96 18.32 -6.00
C LYS A 153 10.99 18.07 -7.14
N PRO A 154 10.78 18.65 -8.33
CA PRO A 154 9.62 19.45 -8.76
C PRO A 154 8.34 18.61 -8.85
N ARG A 155 7.17 19.25 -8.76
CA ARG A 155 5.87 18.57 -8.93
C ARG A 155 5.71 18.15 -10.38
N GLN A 156 5.88 16.86 -10.66
CA GLN A 156 5.74 16.29 -11.98
C GLN A 156 4.94 15.00 -11.87
N PHE A 157 3.94 14.86 -12.71
CA PHE A 157 3.11 13.66 -12.80
C PHE A 157 3.16 13.15 -14.23
N ARG A 158 3.27 11.83 -14.38
CA ARG A 158 3.19 11.14 -15.67
C ARG A 158 2.64 9.74 -15.47
N THR A 159 2.26 9.13 -16.57
CA THR A 159 1.75 7.76 -16.63
C THR A 159 2.56 6.93 -17.63
N VAL A 160 2.59 5.62 -17.40
CA VAL A 160 3.11 4.62 -18.33
C VAL A 160 1.98 3.65 -18.62
N ASP A 161 1.61 3.53 -19.89
CA ASP A 161 0.55 2.63 -20.35
C ASP A 161 1.00 1.17 -20.24
N ILE A 162 0.18 0.35 -19.59
CA ILE A 162 0.39 -1.09 -19.43
C ILE A 162 -0.85 -1.89 -19.85
N SER A 163 -1.82 -1.27 -20.53
CA SER A 163 -3.09 -1.89 -20.93
C SER A 163 -2.90 -3.21 -21.68
N ASP A 164 -1.88 -3.30 -22.54
CA ASP A 164 -1.53 -4.51 -23.30
C ASP A 164 -0.87 -5.61 -22.46
N ARG A 165 -0.56 -5.34 -21.18
CA ARG A 165 0.09 -6.25 -20.23
C ARG A 165 -0.84 -6.78 -19.15
N LEU A 166 -2.07 -6.28 -19.08
CA LEU A 166 -3.03 -6.65 -18.06
C LEU A 166 -3.93 -7.80 -18.53
N THR A 167 -4.36 -8.63 -17.58
CA THR A 167 -5.47 -9.54 -17.83
C THR A 167 -6.79 -8.77 -17.89
N ALA A 168 -7.76 -9.24 -18.69
CA ALA A 168 -9.04 -8.56 -18.77
C ALA A 168 -9.79 -8.60 -17.42
N GLY A 169 -10.31 -7.46 -16.99
CA GLY A 169 -11.09 -7.32 -15.75
C GLY A 169 -10.66 -6.12 -14.93
N GLU A 170 -11.07 -6.13 -13.66
CA GLU A 170 -10.78 -5.09 -12.66
C GLU A 170 -9.87 -5.66 -11.56
N GLY A 171 -9.29 -4.80 -10.75
CA GLY A 171 -8.56 -5.14 -9.53
C GLY A 171 -7.21 -5.81 -9.79
N HIS A 172 -6.41 -5.25 -10.71
CA HIS A 172 -5.15 -5.83 -11.15
C HIS A 172 -4.16 -5.98 -9.99
N PHE A 173 -3.66 -4.87 -9.45
CA PHE A 173 -2.67 -4.84 -8.38
C PHE A 173 -3.14 -4.03 -7.18
N HIS A 174 -2.90 -4.55 -5.98
CA HIS A 174 -3.33 -3.89 -4.75
C HIS A 174 -2.18 -3.23 -4.01
N GLY A 175 -1.24 -4.01 -3.47
CA GLY A 175 -0.07 -3.50 -2.77
C GLY A 175 1.10 -3.19 -3.72
N VAL A 176 2.11 -2.52 -3.20
CA VAL A 176 3.40 -2.34 -3.88
C VAL A 176 4.52 -2.23 -2.85
N VAL A 177 5.65 -2.82 -3.17
CA VAL A 177 6.92 -2.66 -2.45
C VAL A 177 8.03 -2.36 -3.46
N SER A 178 9.25 -2.10 -3.00
CA SER A 178 10.39 -1.92 -3.89
C SER A 178 11.63 -2.67 -3.43
N ILE A 179 12.44 -3.10 -4.40
CA ILE A 179 13.82 -3.54 -4.21
C ILE A 179 14.68 -2.71 -5.15
N GLY A 180 15.54 -1.85 -4.57
CA GLY A 180 16.31 -0.90 -5.37
C GLY A 180 15.40 0.03 -6.17
N GLN A 181 15.59 0.06 -7.49
CA GLN A 181 14.83 0.91 -8.41
C GLN A 181 13.56 0.27 -8.98
N VAL A 182 13.25 -0.98 -8.59
CA VAL A 182 12.11 -1.73 -9.11
C VAL A 182 10.95 -1.66 -8.13
N ALA A 183 9.81 -1.12 -8.58
CA ALA A 183 8.52 -1.27 -7.92
C ALA A 183 7.93 -2.65 -8.26
N ILE A 184 7.43 -3.35 -7.25
CA ILE A 184 6.94 -4.73 -7.34
C ILE A 184 5.48 -4.71 -6.92
N PHE A 185 4.58 -4.85 -7.88
CA PHE A 185 3.15 -4.77 -7.71
C PHE A 185 2.57 -6.10 -7.24
N VAL A 186 1.77 -6.05 -6.18
CA VAL A 186 1.18 -7.23 -5.55
C VAL A 186 -0.06 -7.67 -6.35
N PRO A 187 -0.05 -8.87 -6.96
CA PRO A 187 -1.15 -9.32 -7.79
C PRO A 187 -2.40 -9.60 -6.95
N PHE A 188 -3.47 -8.84 -7.22
CA PHE A 188 -4.77 -9.08 -6.62
C PHE A 188 -5.58 -9.99 -7.53
N ASN A 189 -5.99 -9.53 -8.71
CA ASN A 189 -6.63 -10.39 -9.72
C ASN A 189 -5.67 -10.87 -10.81
N GLU A 190 -4.50 -10.25 -10.95
CA GLU A 190 -3.50 -10.66 -11.93
C GLU A 190 -2.89 -12.05 -11.68
N ASP A 191 -2.46 -12.70 -12.76
CA ASP A 191 -1.77 -14.01 -12.73
C ASP A 191 -0.24 -13.87 -12.78
N SER A 192 0.26 -12.64 -12.61
CA SER A 192 1.67 -12.31 -12.58
C SER A 192 1.97 -11.20 -11.58
N VAL A 193 3.16 -11.21 -11.00
CA VAL A 193 3.70 -10.07 -10.25
C VAL A 193 4.17 -9.02 -11.26
N GLY A 194 3.64 -7.81 -11.18
CA GLY A 194 4.08 -6.69 -12.02
C GLY A 194 5.40 -6.09 -11.50
N LEU A 195 6.32 -5.81 -12.40
CA LEU A 195 7.63 -5.21 -12.11
C LEU A 195 7.77 -3.93 -12.94
N PHE A 196 8.02 -2.82 -12.27
CA PHE A 196 8.20 -1.52 -12.93
C PHE A 196 9.56 -0.93 -12.54
N ASP A 197 10.47 -0.79 -13.52
CA ASP A 197 11.75 -0.12 -13.29
C ASP A 197 11.56 1.39 -13.33
N ALA A 198 11.74 2.04 -12.18
CA ALA A 198 11.55 3.48 -12.05
C ALA A 198 12.60 4.30 -12.82
N THR A 199 13.69 3.68 -13.29
CA THR A 199 14.76 4.37 -14.04
C THR A 199 14.46 4.42 -15.52
N SER A 200 13.99 3.31 -16.10
CA SER A 200 13.74 3.19 -17.54
C SER A 200 12.28 3.29 -17.94
N ASP A 201 11.35 3.29 -16.98
CA ASP A 201 9.90 3.15 -17.20
C ASP A 201 9.49 1.82 -17.84
N ASP A 202 10.37 0.82 -17.79
CA ASP A 202 10.06 -0.50 -18.31
C ASP A 202 9.14 -1.26 -17.36
N TYR A 203 8.06 -1.78 -17.93
CA TYR A 203 7.19 -2.75 -17.26
C TYR A 203 7.51 -4.17 -17.74
N SER A 204 7.62 -5.09 -16.79
CA SER A 204 7.71 -6.53 -17.02
C SER A 204 6.90 -7.28 -15.97
N ALA A 205 6.77 -8.60 -16.10
CA ALA A 205 6.01 -9.39 -15.16
C ALA A 205 6.61 -10.77 -14.93
N VAL A 206 6.42 -11.31 -13.72
CA VAL A 206 6.81 -12.67 -13.34
C VAL A 206 5.55 -13.48 -13.08
N GLY A 207 5.30 -14.50 -13.90
CA GLY A 207 4.11 -15.35 -13.77
C GLY A 207 4.06 -16.12 -12.45
N LEU A 208 2.87 -16.25 -11.88
CA LEU A 208 2.65 -17.00 -10.63
C LEU A 208 2.76 -18.52 -10.81
N GLY A 209 2.82 -19.02 -12.05
CA GLY A 209 2.95 -20.45 -12.35
C GLY A 209 1.79 -21.31 -11.83
N GLY A 210 0.60 -20.74 -11.64
CA GLY A 210 -0.56 -21.42 -11.07
C GLY A 210 -0.52 -21.63 -9.55
N ALA A 211 0.49 -21.07 -8.85
CA ALA A 211 0.68 -21.26 -7.41
C ALA A 211 -0.43 -20.65 -6.53
N ALA A 212 -1.19 -19.69 -7.06
CA ALA A 212 -2.33 -19.06 -6.40
C ALA A 212 -3.46 -18.85 -7.42
N PRO A 213 -4.34 -19.83 -7.65
CA PRO A 213 -5.42 -19.70 -8.63
C PRO A 213 -6.56 -18.84 -8.08
N GLY A 214 -7.34 -18.25 -9.00
CA GLY A 214 -8.54 -17.47 -8.70
C GLY A 214 -8.28 -15.99 -8.44
N PRO A 215 -9.35 -15.22 -8.18
CA PRO A 215 -9.25 -13.77 -7.95
C PRO A 215 -8.78 -13.46 -6.51
N ALA A 216 -8.49 -12.18 -6.27
CA ALA A 216 -8.23 -11.58 -4.98
C ALA A 216 -7.09 -12.28 -4.19
N LYS A 217 -6.03 -12.68 -4.89
CA LYS A 217 -4.96 -13.54 -4.38
C LYS A 217 -4.22 -12.90 -3.20
N PHE A 218 -3.60 -11.75 -3.42
CA PHE A 218 -2.74 -11.07 -2.45
C PHE A 218 -3.07 -9.58 -2.34
N ARG A 219 -2.90 -8.97 -1.16
CA ARG A 219 -3.15 -7.53 -0.95
C ARG A 219 -1.95 -6.71 -0.51
N GLY A 220 -1.02 -7.32 0.19
CA GLY A 220 0.19 -6.66 0.71
C GLY A 220 1.44 -7.47 0.42
N ALA A 221 2.60 -6.87 0.62
CA ALA A 221 3.87 -7.57 0.56
C ALA A 221 4.91 -6.92 1.47
N ALA A 222 5.93 -7.69 1.83
CA ALA A 222 7.09 -7.24 2.59
C ALA A 222 8.39 -7.73 1.94
N VAL A 223 9.45 -6.94 2.08
CA VAL A 223 10.78 -7.28 1.57
C VAL A 223 11.64 -7.81 2.70
N MET A 224 12.27 -8.96 2.51
CA MET A 224 13.21 -9.53 3.47
C MET A 224 14.28 -10.36 2.76
N GLY A 225 15.55 -10.06 3.06
CA GLY A 225 16.69 -10.81 2.50
C GLY A 225 16.72 -10.82 0.97
N GLY A 226 16.32 -9.72 0.32
CA GLY A 226 16.26 -9.61 -1.15
C GLY A 226 15.10 -10.35 -1.82
N LYS A 227 14.20 -10.95 -1.03
CA LYS A 227 12.96 -11.57 -1.50
C LYS A 227 11.76 -10.74 -1.12
N VAL A 228 10.70 -10.85 -1.91
CA VAL A 228 9.38 -10.28 -1.62
C VAL A 228 8.44 -11.38 -1.19
N PHE A 229 7.77 -11.17 -0.06
CA PHE A 229 6.77 -12.08 0.46
C PHE A 229 5.40 -11.44 0.33
N PHE A 230 4.46 -12.15 -0.30
CA PHE A 230 3.13 -11.64 -0.61
C PHE A 230 2.13 -12.16 0.41
N ALA A 231 1.45 -11.23 1.09
CA ALA A 231 0.46 -11.52 2.11
C ALA A 231 -0.85 -11.99 1.45
N PRO A 232 -1.34 -13.21 1.77
CA PRO A 232 -2.56 -13.73 1.19
C PRO A 232 -3.79 -12.92 1.61
N TYR A 233 -4.72 -12.78 0.67
CA TYR A 233 -6.07 -12.29 0.93
C TYR A 233 -7.11 -13.41 0.75
N ALA A 234 -7.27 -13.91 -0.48
CA ALA A 234 -8.05 -15.12 -0.77
C ALA A 234 -7.17 -16.32 -1.14
N ALA A 235 -5.90 -16.08 -1.49
CA ALA A 235 -4.95 -17.16 -1.73
C ALA A 235 -4.71 -17.98 -0.46
N ARG A 236 -4.49 -19.29 -0.62
CA ARG A 236 -4.21 -20.22 0.49
C ARG A 236 -2.72 -20.45 0.74
N VAL A 237 -1.89 -19.59 0.16
CA VAL A 237 -0.43 -19.68 0.18
C VAL A 237 0.16 -18.32 0.45
N VAL A 238 1.36 -18.29 1.02
CA VAL A 238 2.22 -17.12 1.01
C VAL A 238 3.03 -17.18 -0.29
N GLY A 239 3.00 -16.11 -1.07
CA GLY A 239 3.83 -15.98 -2.27
C GLY A 239 5.24 -15.52 -1.92
N VAL A 240 6.24 -15.94 -2.69
CA VAL A 240 7.63 -15.49 -2.55
C VAL A 240 8.22 -15.23 -3.93
N LEU A 241 8.65 -14.00 -4.19
CA LEU A 241 9.44 -13.63 -5.37
C LEU A 241 10.90 -13.43 -4.97
N GLU A 242 11.79 -14.12 -5.66
CA GLU A 242 13.21 -13.82 -5.67
C GLU A 242 13.54 -13.01 -6.92
N LEU A 243 13.73 -11.70 -6.75
CA LEU A 243 13.85 -10.77 -7.88
C LEU A 243 15.07 -11.07 -8.74
N ALA A 244 16.20 -11.44 -8.13
CA ALA A 244 17.45 -11.72 -8.83
C ALA A 244 17.33 -12.88 -9.83
N SER A 245 16.51 -13.89 -9.53
CA SER A 245 16.27 -15.02 -10.42
C SER A 245 14.99 -14.88 -11.25
N GLY A 246 14.11 -13.91 -10.92
CA GLY A 246 12.79 -13.78 -11.53
C GLY A 246 11.88 -14.96 -11.26
N ILE A 247 12.08 -15.68 -10.14
CA ILE A 247 11.32 -16.89 -9.81
C ILE A 247 10.30 -16.58 -8.72
N PHE A 248 9.04 -16.90 -9.02
CA PHE A 248 7.97 -16.95 -8.03
C PHE A 248 7.82 -18.37 -7.48
N THR A 249 7.73 -18.49 -6.17
CA THR A 249 7.40 -19.73 -5.45
C THR A 249 6.31 -19.44 -4.41
N SER A 250 5.75 -20.47 -3.80
CA SER A 250 4.81 -20.30 -2.70
C SER A 250 4.94 -21.42 -1.68
N PHE A 251 4.42 -21.17 -0.48
CA PHE A 251 4.29 -22.19 0.55
C PHE A 251 2.99 -22.03 1.33
N SER A 252 2.45 -23.15 1.80
CA SER A 252 1.27 -23.16 2.68
C SER A 252 1.68 -22.93 4.13
N VAL A 253 0.82 -22.25 4.88
CA VAL A 253 0.97 -22.12 6.34
C VAL A 253 0.08 -23.19 7.00
N PRO A 254 0.66 -24.18 7.73
CA PRO A 254 -0.11 -25.25 8.36
C PRO A 254 -1.21 -24.73 9.31
N GLY A 255 -2.40 -25.33 9.27
CA GLY A 255 -3.53 -24.96 10.14
C GLY A 255 -4.41 -23.83 9.62
N GLN A 256 -4.09 -23.21 8.49
CA GLN A 256 -4.92 -22.18 7.86
C GLN A 256 -6.09 -22.84 7.10
N GLN A 257 -7.31 -22.79 7.67
CA GLN A 257 -8.49 -23.49 7.15
C GLN A 257 -9.61 -22.60 6.59
N ARG A 258 -9.55 -21.25 6.66
CA ARG A 258 -10.54 -20.33 6.06
C ARG A 258 -10.01 -18.89 5.94
N ASP A 259 -10.56 -18.15 4.99
CA ASP A 259 -10.43 -16.73 4.63
C ASP A 259 -9.85 -15.80 5.71
N PHE A 260 -8.54 -15.54 5.66
CA PHE A 260 -7.93 -14.44 6.39
C PHE A 260 -7.38 -13.40 5.42
N SER A 261 -7.86 -12.16 5.57
CA SER A 261 -7.32 -11.00 4.88
C SER A 261 -6.16 -10.40 5.66
N PHE A 262 -4.93 -10.73 5.29
CA PHE A 262 -3.78 -9.95 5.77
C PHE A 262 -3.67 -8.69 4.90
N VAL A 263 -3.97 -7.52 5.48
CA VAL A 263 -4.12 -6.26 4.73
C VAL A 263 -2.79 -5.49 4.59
N GLY A 264 -1.72 -5.98 5.22
CA GLY A 264 -0.39 -5.39 5.10
C GLY A 264 0.67 -6.41 5.53
N ALA A 265 1.86 -6.26 4.96
CA ALA A 265 3.05 -6.88 5.51
C ALA A 265 4.09 -5.76 5.65
N ALA A 266 4.71 -5.65 6.82
CA ALA A 266 5.74 -4.65 7.08
C ALA A 266 7.02 -5.36 7.51
N SER A 267 8.12 -5.06 6.84
CA SER A 267 9.45 -5.52 7.28
C SER A 267 10.04 -4.49 8.23
N SER A 268 10.43 -4.93 9.43
CA SER A 268 11.31 -4.16 10.29
C SER A 268 12.42 -5.05 10.81
N HIS A 269 13.68 -4.69 10.52
CA HIS A 269 14.87 -5.32 11.10
C HIS A 269 14.94 -6.85 10.93
N GLY A 270 14.64 -7.35 9.72
CA GLY A 270 14.82 -8.78 9.40
C GLY A 270 13.69 -9.70 9.85
N HIS A 271 12.54 -9.15 10.24
CA HIS A 271 11.31 -9.91 10.48
C HIS A 271 10.19 -9.37 9.59
N ILE A 272 9.44 -10.29 8.96
CA ILE A 272 8.15 -10.00 8.31
C ILE A 272 7.08 -10.03 9.39
N VAL A 273 6.24 -9.02 9.39
CA VAL A 273 5.03 -8.95 10.22
C VAL A 273 3.83 -8.89 9.31
#